data_AF-A0A4V2UNC6-F1
#
_entry.id   AF-A0A4V2UNC6-F1
#
_cell.length_a   1.000
_cell.length_b   1.000
_cell.length_c   1.000
_cell.angle_alpha   90.00
_cell.angle_beta   90.00
_cell.angle_gamma   90.00
#
_symmetry.space_group_name_H-M   'P 1'
#
loop_
_entity.id
_entity.type
_entity.pdbx_description
1 polymer ?
#
loop_
_entity_poly.entity_id
_entity_poly.type
_entity_poly.pdbx_seq_one_letter_code
_entity_poly.pdbx_strand_id
1 'polypeptide(L)'
;MIIDEAQNMTPKQVTGIITRAGKGTKVILLGDPKQIDNPYLDEQTNGLSYASEHMKKSPFCYQITFNAEECERSELAMDAIQRM
;
A
#
# COMPACT_ATOMS: atom_id res chain seq x y z
N MET A 1 7.64 -8.83 -7.90
CA MET A 1 6.17 -8.89 -7.76
C MET A 1 5.73 -7.55 -7.18
N ILE A 2 4.77 -6.89 -7.83
CA ILE A 2 4.21 -5.60 -7.39
C ILE A 2 2.73 -5.85 -7.13
N ILE A 3 2.26 -5.39 -5.98
CA ILE A 3 0.85 -5.41 -5.62
C ILE A 3 0.43 -3.98 -5.40
N ASP A 4 -0.48 -3.53 -6.25
CA ASP A 4 -1.09 -2.22 -6.15
C ASP A 4 -2.38 -2.29 -5.34
N GLU A 5 -2.78 -1.15 -4.78
CA GLU A 5 -3.97 -1.05 -3.90
C GLU A 5 -3.94 -2.06 -2.73
N ALA A 6 -2.77 -2.26 -2.12
CA ALA A 6 -2.57 -3.25 -1.07
C ALA A 6 -3.41 -2.99 0.20
N GLN A 7 -3.91 -1.75 0.38
CA GLN A 7 -4.88 -1.41 1.42
C GLN A 7 -6.25 -2.08 1.22
N ASN A 8 -6.55 -2.61 0.03
CA ASN A 8 -7.77 -3.38 -0.20
C ASN A 8 -7.63 -4.87 0.13
N MET A 9 -6.44 -5.28 0.58
CA MET A 9 -6.17 -6.66 1.02
C MET A 9 -6.43 -6.84 2.50
N THR A 10 -6.75 -8.07 2.90
CA THR A 10 -6.76 -8.48 4.31
C THR A 10 -5.35 -8.82 4.81
N PRO A 11 -5.09 -8.78 6.14
CA PRO A 11 -3.84 -9.24 6.75
C PRO A 11 -3.46 -10.67 6.35
N LYS A 12 -4.45 -11.55 6.22
CA LYS A 12 -4.25 -12.94 5.82
C LYS A 12 -3.72 -13.04 4.39
N GLN A 13 -4.25 -12.23 3.48
CA GLN A 13 -3.82 -12.23 2.08
C GLN A 13 -2.39 -11.70 1.94
N VAL A 14 -2.07 -10.55 2.54
CA VAL A 14 -0.70 -9.97 2.44
C VAL A 14 0.33 -10.88 3.10
N THR A 15 0.02 -11.49 4.24
CA THR A 15 0.89 -12.47 4.91
C THR A 15 1.15 -13.66 4.00
N GLY A 16 0.11 -14.19 3.35
CA GLY A 16 0.25 -15.27 2.39
C GLY A 16 1.12 -14.91 1.20
N ILE A 17 1.14 -13.66 0.76
CA ILE A 17 2.02 -13.20 -0.32
C ILE A 17 3.47 -13.15 0.15
N ILE A 18 3.74 -12.44 1.25
CA ILE A 18 5.11 -12.22 1.76
C ILE A 18 5.78 -13.55 2.14
N THR A 19 5.08 -14.41 2.89
CA THR A 19 5.66 -15.67 3.41
C THR A 19 5.92 -16.72 2.34
N ARG A 20 5.31 -16.59 1.16
CA ARG A 20 5.49 -17.52 0.03
C ARG A 20 6.41 -16.98 -1.05
N ALA A 21 7.01 -15.81 -0.85
CA ALA A 21 7.96 -15.25 -1.81
C ALA A 21 9.18 -16.17 -1.95
N GLY A 22 9.44 -16.64 -3.18
CA GLY A 22 10.59 -17.49 -3.48
C GLY A 22 11.91 -16.71 -3.43
N LYS A 23 13.03 -17.44 -3.32
CA LYS A 23 14.39 -16.85 -3.33
C LYS A 23 14.59 -15.92 -4.53
N GLY A 24 15.15 -14.74 -4.29
CA GLY A 24 15.40 -13.73 -5.33
C GLY A 24 14.17 -12.88 -5.67
N THR A 25 13.01 -13.14 -5.07
CA THR A 25 11.81 -12.32 -5.28
C THR A 25 11.88 -11.04 -4.47
N LYS A 26 11.69 -9.90 -5.14
CA LYS A 26 11.34 -8.64 -4.47
C LYS A 26 9.82 -8.45 -4.51
N VAL A 27 9.22 -8.21 -3.36
CA VAL A 27 7.80 -7.85 -3.21
C VAL A 27 7.72 -6.35 -2.97
N ILE A 28 6.87 -5.66 -3.72
CA ILE A 28 6.59 -4.23 -3.58
C ILE A 28 5.09 -4.12 -3.33
N LEU A 29 4.72 -3.52 -2.20
CA LEU A 29 3.33 -3.19 -1.87
C LEU A 29 3.15 -1.69 -2.06
N LEU A 30 2.17 -1.31 -2.86
CA LEU A 30 1.79 0.07 -3.14
C LEU A 30 0.36 0.29 -2.66
N GLY A 31 0.05 1.51 -2.26
CA GLY A 31 -1.30 1.90 -1.87
C GLY A 31 -1.33 3.11 -0.93
N ASP A 32 -2.54 3.58 -0.67
CA ASP A 32 -2.83 4.66 0.28
C ASP A 32 -3.74 4.12 1.40
N PRO A 33 -3.27 4.02 2.66
CA PRO A 33 -4.08 3.57 3.79
C PRO A 33 -5.39 4.36 4.00
N LYS A 34 -5.49 5.57 3.45
CA LYS A 34 -6.68 6.44 3.58
C LYS A 34 -7.71 6.24 2.47
N GLN A 35 -7.37 5.49 1.41
CA GLN A 35 -8.25 5.23 0.26
C GLN A 35 -8.62 3.74 0.22
N ILE A 36 -9.48 3.32 1.15
CA ILE A 36 -9.91 1.92 1.26
C ILE A 36 -11.27 1.78 0.57
N ASP A 37 -11.34 0.89 -0.41
CA ASP A 37 -12.58 0.57 -1.14
C ASP A 37 -13.36 -0.57 -0.48
N ASN A 38 -12.69 -1.42 0.29
CA ASN A 38 -13.31 -2.58 0.92
C ASN A 38 -14.01 -2.18 2.25
N PRO A 39 -15.34 -2.32 2.36
CA PRO A 39 -16.10 -1.87 3.54
C PRO A 39 -15.82 -2.68 4.81
N TYR A 40 -15.12 -3.81 4.70
CA TYR A 40 -14.74 -4.66 5.83
C TYR A 40 -13.32 -4.40 6.35
N LEU A 41 -12.62 -3.43 5.77
CA LEU A 41 -11.27 -3.04 6.15
C LEU A 41 -11.25 -1.61 6.68
N ASP A 42 -10.30 -1.32 7.56
CA ASP A 42 -10.02 0.03 8.05
C ASP A 42 -8.53 0.39 7.89
N GLU A 43 -8.19 1.65 8.19
CA GLU A 43 -6.84 2.21 8.04
C GLU A 43 -5.78 1.45 8.86
N GLN A 44 -6.16 0.76 9.93
CA GLN A 44 -5.24 0.02 10.80
C GLN A 44 -5.23 -1.49 10.52
N THR A 45 -6.34 -2.05 10.04
CA THR A 45 -6.52 -3.50 9.88
C THR A 45 -6.37 -3.99 8.45
N ASN A 46 -6.16 -3.10 7.47
CA ASN A 46 -5.88 -3.49 6.10
C ASN A 46 -4.48 -4.11 5.92
N GLY A 47 -4.28 -4.77 4.77
CA GLY A 47 -3.07 -5.51 4.43
C GLY A 47 -1.83 -4.63 4.31
N LEU A 48 -1.95 -3.42 3.75
CA LEU A 48 -0.82 -2.50 3.63
C LEU A 48 -0.34 -2.02 5.01
N SER A 49 -1.25 -1.50 5.83
CA SER A 49 -0.95 -1.04 7.19
C SER A 49 -0.46 -2.17 8.09
N TYR A 50 -1.09 -3.34 8.00
CA TYR A 50 -0.66 -4.53 8.73
C TYR A 50 0.77 -4.94 8.39
N ALA A 51 1.09 -5.04 7.09
CA ALA A 51 2.44 -5.41 6.64
C ALA A 51 3.48 -4.34 7.02
N SER A 52 3.12 -3.06 6.85
CA SER A 52 3.96 -1.92 7.24
C SER A 52 4.32 -2.00 8.73
N GLU A 53 3.34 -2.13 9.62
CA GLU A 53 3.60 -2.19 11.06
C GLU A 53 4.48 -3.38 11.46
N HIS A 54 4.14 -4.58 10.99
CA HIS A 54 4.82 -5.82 11.41
C HIS A 54 6.21 -6.00 10.80
N MET A 55 6.51 -5.33 9.68
CA MET A 55 7.81 -5.41 9.02
C MET A 55 8.76 -4.27 9.41
N LYS A 56 8.36 -3.36 10.31
CA LYS A 56 9.26 -2.34 10.87
C LYS A 56 10.51 -2.98 11.46
N LYS A 57 11.67 -2.38 11.20
CA LYS A 57 13.01 -2.82 11.65
C LYS A 57 13.50 -4.15 11.05
N SER A 58 12.75 -4.77 10.13
CA SER A 58 13.25 -5.94 9.41
C SER A 58 14.42 -5.54 8.50
N PRO A 59 15.54 -6.28 8.47
CA PRO A 59 16.64 -6.00 7.53
C PRO A 59 16.27 -6.29 6.07
N PHE A 60 15.10 -6.91 5.84
CA PHE A 60 14.59 -7.24 4.50
C PHE A 60 13.50 -6.28 4.03
N CYS A 61 13.09 -5.31 4.85
CA CYS A 61 12.03 -4.37 4.53
C CYS A 61 12.56 -2.94 4.55
N TYR A 62 12.18 -2.18 3.54
CA TYR A 62 12.31 -0.74 3.53
C TYR A 62 10.95 -0.14 3.19
N GLN A 63 10.59 0.94 3.86
CA GLN A 63 9.29 1.60 3.71
C GLN A 63 9.53 3.03 3.24
N ILE A 64 8.76 3.45 2.24
CA ILE A 64 8.81 4.79 1.66
C ILE A 64 7.39 5.32 1.73
N THR A 65 7.25 6.51 2.31
CA THR A 65 5.99 7.25 2.34
C THR A 65 6.19 8.50 1.50
N PHE A 66 5.33 8.67 0.49
CA PHE A 66 5.25 9.92 -0.26
C PHE A 66 4.27 10.87 0.41
N ASN A 67 4.63 12.13 0.53
CA ASN A 67 3.76 13.18 1.02
C ASN A 67 2.96 13.80 -0.12
N ALA A 68 1.88 14.51 0.19
CA ALA A 68 1.03 15.17 -0.80
C ALA A 68 1.82 16.18 -1.67
N GLU A 69 2.83 16.83 -1.10
CA GLU A 69 3.71 17.78 -1.80
C GLU A 69 4.62 17.13 -2.84
N GLU A 70 4.85 15.81 -2.73
CA GLU A 70 5.67 15.03 -3.67
C GLU A 70 4.82 14.41 -4.79
N CYS A 71 3.50 14.63 -4.77
CA CYS A 71 2.55 14.05 -5.72
C CYS A 71 2.44 14.92 -6.98
N GLU A 72 3.04 14.47 -8.07
CA GLU A 72 2.87 15.07 -9.38
C GLU A 72 1.52 14.70 -9.98
N ARG A 73 0.74 15.71 -10.40
CA ARG A 73 -0.55 15.53 -11.05
C ARG A 73 -0.61 16.37 -12.33
N SER A 74 -1.21 15.81 -13.38
CA SER A 74 -1.42 16.55 -14.63
C SER A 74 -2.41 17.70 -14.44
N GLU A 75 -2.37 18.68 -15.35
CA GLU A 75 -3.33 19.78 -15.36
C GLU A 75 -4.79 19.27 -15.40
N LEU A 76 -5.05 18.17 -16.11
CA LEU A 76 -6.37 17.52 -16.15
C LEU A 76 -6.81 17.03 -14.76
N ALA A 77 -5.91 16.35 -14.03
CA ALA A 77 -6.24 15.84 -12.70
C ALA A 77 -6.51 16.99 -11.71
N MET A 78 -5.76 18.08 -11.81
CA MET A 78 -5.98 19.27 -10.99
C MET A 78 -7.31 19.96 -11.33
N ASP A 79 -7.66 20.09 -12.61
CA ASP A 79 -8.96 20.65 -13.04
C ASP A 79 -10.13 19.78 -12.56
N ALA A 80 -10.00 18.45 -12.62
CA ALA A 80 -11.03 17.52 -12.15
C ALA A 80 -11.33 17.66 -10.65
N ILE A 81 -10.32 17.81 -9.80
CA ILE A 81 -10.48 17.99 -8.33
C ILE A 81 -11.30 19.25 -8.00
N GLN A 82 -11.25 20.28 -8.84
CA GLN A 82 -12.02 21.50 -8.61
C GLN A 82 -13.49 21.37 -9.04
N ARG A 83 -13.83 20.35 -9.85
CA ARG A 83 -15.13 20.19 -10.49
C ARG A 83 -15.96 19.03 -9.94
N MET A 84 -15.31 18.00 -9.39
CA MET A 84 -15.91 16.77 -8.88
C MET A 84 -15.64 16.61 -7.39
#